data_AF-A0A3A8EWY4-F1
#
_entry.id   AF-A0A3A8EWY4-F1
#
_cell.length_a   1.000
_cell.length_b   1.000
_cell.length_c   1.000
_cell.angle_alpha   90.00
_cell.angle_beta   90.00
_cell.angle_gamma   90.00
#
_symmetry.space_group_name_H-M   'P 1'
#
loop_
_entity.id
_entity.type
_entity.pdbx_description
1 polymer ?
#
loop_
_entity_poly.entity_id
_entity_poly.type
_entity_poly.pdbx_seq_one_letter_code
_entity_poly.pdbx_strand_id
1 'polypeptide(L)' 'MAVYRTKDGDTVDSIAYKYYGSTSNKLVENIFEANHRLSDYPPVLPEGLLIELPEQSQTTMITTKKVKLWD' A
#
# COMPACT_ATOMS: atom_id res chain seq x y z
N MET A 1 8.52 -0.04 9.49
CA MET A 1 7.19 0.18 8.89
C MET A 1 7.37 1.11 7.69
N ALA A 2 6.73 0.85 6.55
CA ALA A 2 6.83 1.70 5.37
C ALA A 2 5.50 2.41 5.09
N VAL A 3 5.56 3.62 4.52
CA VAL A 3 4.37 4.38 4.14
C VAL A 3 4.32 4.48 2.62
N TYR A 4 3.28 3.93 2.02
CA TYR A 4 3.01 4.05 0.59
C TYR A 4 1.98 5.15 0.34
N ARG A 5 2.14 5.87 -0.78
CA ARG A 5 1.14 6.84 -1.24
C ARG A 5 0.48 6.27 -2.48
N THR A 6 -0.82 6.04 -2.38
CA THR A 6 -1.65 5.60 -3.49
C THR A 6 -1.59 6.62 -4.63
N LYS A 7 -1.77 6.13 -5.85
CA LYS A 7 -2.02 6.94 -7.03
C LYS A 7 -3.42 6.63 -7.55
N ASP A 8 -3.85 7.41 -8.53
CA ASP A 8 -5.12 7.16 -9.21
C ASP A 8 -5.16 5.71 -9.74
N GLY A 9 -6.23 4.98 -9.39
CA GLY A 9 -6.40 3.59 -9.78
C GLY A 9 -5.62 2.55 -8.97
N ASP A 10 -4.85 2.93 -7.93
CA ASP A 10 -4.19 1.94 -7.06
C ASP A 10 -5.24 1.22 -6.16
N THR A 11 -5.07 -0.08 -5.99
CA THR A 11 -5.89 -0.94 -5.13
C THR A 11 -5.03 -1.59 -4.03
N VAL A 12 -5.64 -2.01 -2.92
CA VAL A 12 -4.91 -2.68 -1.82
C VAL A 12 -4.17 -3.92 -2.32
N ASP A 13 -4.82 -4.73 -3.16
CA ASP A 13 -4.24 -5.90 -3.82
C ASP A 13 -3.07 -5.54 -4.75
N SER A 14 -3.19 -4.51 -5.59
CA SER A 14 -2.08 -4.05 -6.46
C SER A 14 -0.89 -3.57 -5.64
N ILE A 15 -1.14 -2.87 -4.53
CA ILE A 15 -0.10 -2.36 -3.64
C ILE A 15 0.55 -3.51 -2.87
N ALA A 16 -0.25 -4.46 -2.38
CA ALA A 16 0.25 -5.65 -1.71
C ALA A 16 1.12 -6.47 -2.66
N TYR A 17 0.69 -6.67 -3.90
CA TYR A 17 1.47 -7.36 -4.92
C TYR A 17 2.77 -6.61 -5.26
N LYS A 18 2.70 -5.29 -5.46
CA LYS A 18 3.89 -4.48 -5.73
C LYS A 18 4.87 -4.49 -4.57
N TYR A 19 4.38 -4.28 -3.35
CA TYR A 19 5.24 -4.14 -2.19
C TYR A 19 5.78 -5.49 -1.75
N TYR A 20 4.90 -6.47 -1.49
CA TYR A 20 5.29 -7.77 -0.93
C TYR A 20 5.56 -8.85 -1.99
N GLY A 21 5.27 -8.60 -3.27
CA GLY A 21 5.36 -9.62 -4.33
C GLY A 21 4.22 -10.64 -4.27
N SER A 22 3.22 -10.45 -3.41
CA SER A 22 2.12 -11.40 -3.19
C SER A 22 0.89 -10.70 -2.60
N THR A 23 -0.28 -11.27 -2.86
CA THR A 23 -1.59 -10.81 -2.36
C THR A 23 -2.20 -11.83 -1.40
N SER A 24 -1.37 -12.45 -0.57
CA SER A 24 -1.84 -13.44 0.42
C SER A 24 -2.86 -12.81 1.37
N ASN A 25 -3.87 -13.58 1.80
CA ASN A 25 -4.91 -13.08 2.71
C ASN A 25 -4.30 -12.43 3.97
N LYS A 26 -3.29 -13.09 4.56
CA LYS A 26 -2.53 -12.56 5.71
C LYS A 26 -1.89 -11.19 5.47
N LEU A 27 -1.46 -10.89 4.24
CA LEU A 27 -0.89 -9.58 3.90
C LEU A 27 -1.96 -8.51 3.89
N VAL A 28 -3.09 -8.81 3.24
CA VAL A 28 -4.23 -7.92 3.16
C VAL A 28 -4.79 -7.66 4.57
N GLU A 29 -4.98 -8.69 5.38
CA GLU A 29 -5.37 -8.58 6.79
C GLU A 29 -4.42 -7.68 7.58
N ASN A 30 -3.11 -7.93 7.54
CA ASN A 30 -2.13 -7.08 8.22
C ASN A 30 -2.21 -5.60 7.80
N ILE A 31 -2.44 -5.32 6.50
CA ILE A 31 -2.61 -3.95 6.00
C ILE A 31 -3.90 -3.34 6.56
N PHE A 32 -5.01 -4.07 6.58
CA PHE A 32 -6.27 -3.60 7.15
C PHE A 32 -6.20 -3.40 8.67
N GLU A 33 -5.49 -4.26 9.40
CA GLU A 33 -5.24 -4.10 10.83
C GLU A 33 -4.40 -2.85 11.11
N ALA A 34 -3.34 -2.62 10.32
CA ALA A 34 -2.53 -1.41 10.42
C ALA A 34 -3.29 -0.14 9.99
N ASN A 35 -4.27 -0.28 9.09
CA ASN A 35 -5.04 0.82 8.53
C ASN A 35 -6.54 0.52 8.61
N HIS A 36 -7.12 0.50 9.81
CA HIS A 36 -8.57 0.27 9.98
C HIS A 36 -9.45 1.22 9.15
N ARG A 37 -8.92 2.41 8.82
CA ARG A 37 -9.62 3.40 7.99
C ARG A 37 -9.74 2.97 6.52
N LEU A 38 -8.93 2.03 6.04
CA LEU A 38 -8.98 1.54 4.65
C LEU A 38 -10.31 0.87 4.32
N SER A 39 -10.96 0.24 5.29
CA SER A 39 -12.25 -0.44 5.09
C SER A 39 -13.40 0.50 4.73
N ASP A 40 -13.26 1.80 5.00
CA ASP A 40 -14.24 2.83 4.64
C ASP A 40 -14.06 3.33 3.20
N TYR A 41 -12.89 3.06 2.59
CA TYR A 41 -12.60 3.48 1.23
C TYR A 41 -13.14 2.49 0.19
N PRO A 42 -13.43 2.98 -1.03
CA PRO A 42 -13.77 2.12 -2.14
C PRO A 42 -12.60 1.17 -2.50
N PRO A 43 -12.89 0.07 -3.22
CA PRO A 43 -11.87 -0.90 -3.65
C PRO A 43 -10.73 -0.27 -4.45
N VAL A 44 -11.03 0.80 -5.19
CA VAL A 44 -10.03 1.68 -5.82
C VAL A 44 -9.72 2.81 -4.85
N LEU A 45 -8.47 2.90 -4.39
CA LEU A 45 -8.07 3.90 -3.43
C LEU A 45 -7.96 5.27 -4.11
N PRO A 46 -8.40 6.35 -3.43
CA PRO A 46 -8.20 7.70 -3.96
C PRO A 46 -6.71 8.00 -4.04
N GLU A 47 -6.31 8.77 -5.05
CA GLU A 47 -4.92 9.18 -5.20
C GLU A 47 -4.45 10.02 -4.00
N GLY A 48 -3.21 9.83 -3.61
CA GLY A 48 -2.59 10.60 -2.54
C GLY A 48 -2.91 10.14 -1.12
N LEU A 49 -3.70 9.07 -0.95
CA LEU A 49 -3.91 8.41 0.34
C LEU A 49 -2.60 7.80 0.84
N LEU A 50 -2.29 8.02 2.11
CA LEU A 50 -1.14 7.41 2.77
C LEU A 50 -1.61 6.15 3.48
N ILE A 51 -0.98 5.02 3.14
CA ILE A 51 -1.25 3.72 3.72
C ILE A 51 0.03 3.16 4.35
N GLU A 52 -0.14 2.62 5.54
CA GLU A 52 0.92 2.03 6.33
C GLU A 52 1.08 0.56 5.95
N LEU A 53 2.23 0.21 5.40
CA LEU A 53 2.56 -1.15 5.02
C LEU A 53 3.43 -1.75 6.14
N PRO A 54 2.89 -2.69 6.94
CA PRO A 54 3.66 -3.35 8.00
C PRO A 54 4.79 -4.17 7.38
N GLU A 55 6.00 -4.10 7.95
CA GLU A 55 7.12 -4.89 7.46
C GLU A 55 6.88 -6.37 7.77
N GLN A 56 6.72 -7.18 6.72
CA GLN A 56 6.92 -8.62 6.83
C GLN A 56 8.38 -8.91 6.50
N SER A 57 9.01 -9.78 7.30
CA SER A 57 10.45 -10.05 7.38
C SER A 57 11.13 -10.52 6.08
N GLN A 58 10.45 -10.46 4.93
CA GLN A 58 10.89 -11.01 3.65
C GLN A 58 10.84 -10.03 2.47
N THR A 59 10.46 -8.77 2.67
CA THR A 59 10.26 -7.84 1.55
C THR A 59 11.37 -6.82 1.44
N THR A 60 12.25 -7.05 0.46
CA THR A 60 13.21 -6.08 -0.06
C THR A 60 12.44 -4.86 -0.54
N MET A 61 12.56 -3.75 0.18
CA MET A 61 11.81 -2.52 -0.07
C MET A 61 12.10 -2.00 -1.49
N ILE A 62 11.19 -2.25 -2.44
CA ILE A 62 11.13 -1.42 -3.65
C ILE A 62 10.49 -0.10 -3.27
N THR A 63 11.29 0.76 -2.63
CA THR A 63 10.98 2.15 -2.39
C THR A 63 10.73 2.81 -3.74
N THR A 64 9.46 2.91 -4.12
CA THR A 64 9.00 3.82 -5.15
C THR A 64 9.18 5.22 -4.57
N LYS A 65 10.41 5.73 -4.72
CA LYS A 65 10.76 7.14 -4.55
C LYS A 65 9.67 7.97 -5.21
N LYS A 66 8.89 8.69 -4.40
CA LYS A 66 8.02 9.75 -4.90
C LYS A 66 8.91 10.73 -5.67
N VAL A 67 8.82 10.67 -6.99
CA VAL A 67 9.35 11.71 -7.85
C VAL A 67 8.48 12.94 -7.58
N LYS A 68 9.02 13.92 -6.85
CA LYS A 68 8.52 15.29 -6.89
C LYS A 68 8.88 15.82 -8.27
N LEU A 69 7.94 15.81 -9.21
CA LEU A 69 8.07 16.60 -10.42
C LEU A 69 7.19 17.84 -10.22
N TRP A 70 7.83 18.93 -9.80
CA TRP A 70 7.27 20.27 -9.89
C TRP A 70 7.68 20.84 -11.25
N ASP A 71 6.72 21.29 -12.04
CA ASP A 71 6.77 22.52 -12.84
C ASP A 71 5.41 23.21 -12.71
#